data_AF-A0A2S7YKS4-F1
#
_entry.id   AF-A0A2S7YKS4-F1
#
_cell.length_a   1.000
_cell.length_b   1.000
_cell.length_c   1.000
_cell.angle_alpha   90.00
_cell.angle_beta   90.00
_cell.angle_gamma   90.00
#
_symmetry.space_group_name_H-M   'P 1'
#
loop_
_entity.id
_entity.type
_entity.pdbx_description
1 polymer ?
#
loop_
_entity_poly.entity_id
_entity_poly.type
_entity_poly.pdbx_seq_one_letter_code
_entity_poly.pdbx_strand_id
1 'polypeptide(L)'
;MPSIHDILAQPSPRLDSSSVSWGHNTYSQDWIPVSDWTPWTDFTPRNLTSMYAQVLNARWRDPPSIDIASSFDLQIRDEQSMDYFLAKYVWPSVNGALVQATSILEWGQELLYLGPGSWCQGTGPPDWGLVSNLKSTSEGKFWNLLPGDTKLSVKWYPAMSLSENQSERYQWTLPLSQVSTYAAQSECRYGFLITDQALVVLRFTKERIGEGLAATRPSRTVLPQTHQRIVSNETDVSSLMDSMSLGSFGAQSYDDHDITGAANVEFLPPEYAVIPMSARGKDTLTVKFSIFCLCLMAAGGCGNVDHGYPPLDSWRRVDRQGFIHNTSNLGAKMLPNNAVLYEIQEYGHEDVRSEVQDDRVHVSARYCKKDKVEFKNEDGKVITTLISSWVQVDDGFVFESKVYGKTYFTEKIKAAKK
;
A
#
# COMPACT_ATOMS: atom_id res chain seq x y z
N MET A 1 11.21 3.09 -35.02
CA MET A 1 11.49 3.04 -33.56
C MET A 1 10.59 2.01 -32.93
N PRO A 2 11.13 1.15 -32.04
CA PRO A 2 10.32 0.24 -31.25
C PRO A 2 9.35 1.03 -30.36
N SER A 3 8.19 0.45 -30.03
CA SER A 3 7.36 0.94 -28.94
C SER A 3 7.92 0.49 -27.59
N ILE A 4 7.44 1.06 -26.48
CA ILE A 4 7.79 0.58 -25.14
C ILE A 4 7.45 -0.92 -25.01
N HIS A 5 6.28 -1.34 -25.51
CA HIS A 5 5.87 -2.74 -25.51
C HIS A 5 6.82 -3.63 -26.33
N ASP A 6 7.34 -3.16 -27.48
CA ASP A 6 8.35 -3.92 -28.24
C ASP A 6 9.56 -4.28 -27.38
N ILE A 7 10.06 -3.35 -26.56
CA ILE A 7 11.24 -3.57 -25.70
C ILE A 7 10.93 -4.49 -24.51
N LEU A 8 9.78 -4.28 -23.86
CA LEU A 8 9.36 -5.09 -22.72
C LEU A 8 9.00 -6.53 -23.12
N ALA A 9 8.52 -6.74 -24.35
CA ALA A 9 8.18 -8.06 -24.89
C ALA A 9 9.39 -8.90 -25.34
N GLN A 10 10.59 -8.30 -25.43
CA GLN A 10 11.81 -9.02 -25.81
C GLN A 10 12.17 -10.08 -24.75
N PRO A 11 12.68 -11.25 -25.16
CA PRO A 11 13.10 -12.29 -24.23
C PRO A 11 14.25 -11.81 -23.33
N SER A 12 14.26 -12.27 -22.08
CA SER A 12 15.43 -12.18 -21.21
C SER A 12 16.51 -13.17 -21.67
N PRO A 13 17.80 -12.92 -21.39
CA PRO A 13 18.85 -13.90 -21.62
C PRO A 13 18.56 -15.23 -20.90
N ARG A 14 18.94 -16.35 -21.51
CA ARG A 14 18.71 -17.68 -20.93
C ARG A 14 19.68 -17.92 -19.79
N LEU A 15 19.13 -18.11 -18.59
CA LEU A 15 19.88 -18.41 -17.37
C LEU A 15 20.40 -19.85 -17.36
N ASP A 16 21.54 -20.03 -16.70
CA ASP A 16 22.11 -21.33 -16.33
C ASP A 16 22.20 -21.42 -14.79
N SER A 17 21.25 -22.13 -14.19
CA SER A 17 21.19 -22.39 -12.75
C SER A 17 21.68 -23.80 -12.39
N SER A 18 22.41 -24.49 -13.28
CA SER A 18 22.92 -25.85 -13.04
C SER A 18 23.90 -25.95 -11.86
N SER A 19 24.52 -24.83 -11.48
CA SER A 19 25.51 -24.76 -10.39
C SER A 19 24.91 -24.42 -9.02
N VAL A 20 23.60 -24.20 -8.92
CA VAL A 20 22.97 -23.84 -7.65
C VAL A 20 22.83 -25.07 -6.77
N SER A 21 23.35 -24.99 -5.54
CA SER A 21 23.15 -26.02 -4.52
C SER A 21 21.78 -25.90 -3.87
N TRP A 22 21.17 -27.04 -3.53
CA TRP A 22 19.95 -27.07 -2.74
C TRP A 22 20.17 -26.47 -1.33
N GLY A 23 19.14 -25.82 -0.80
CA GLY A 23 19.10 -25.28 0.56
C GLY A 23 17.67 -24.92 0.96
N HIS A 24 17.43 -24.76 2.26
CA HIS A 24 16.11 -24.34 2.77
C HIS A 24 15.87 -22.83 2.58
N ASN A 25 14.60 -22.45 2.47
CA ASN A 25 14.23 -21.04 2.54
C ASN A 25 14.43 -20.51 3.97
N THR A 26 14.87 -19.26 4.06
CA THR A 26 14.90 -18.53 5.33
C THR A 26 13.49 -18.38 5.87
N TYR A 27 13.33 -18.43 7.19
CA TYR A 27 12.07 -18.15 7.86
C TYR A 27 12.30 -17.20 9.04
N SER A 28 11.30 -16.38 9.35
CA SER A 28 11.20 -15.65 10.61
C SER A 28 9.85 -15.94 11.26
N GLN A 29 9.82 -16.00 12.59
CA GLN A 29 8.57 -16.11 13.35
C GLN A 29 7.78 -14.79 13.36
N ASP A 30 8.45 -13.68 13.03
CA ASP A 30 7.85 -12.34 13.02
C ASP A 30 7.14 -12.02 11.69
N TRP A 31 7.16 -12.95 10.73
CA TRP A 31 6.47 -12.75 9.45
C TRP A 31 4.97 -13.00 9.57
N ILE A 32 4.20 -12.26 8.78
CA ILE A 32 2.75 -12.43 8.67
C ILE A 32 2.53 -13.78 7.98
N PRO A 33 1.96 -14.78 8.67
CA PRO A 33 1.87 -16.12 8.12
C PRO A 33 0.83 -16.16 7.00
N VAL A 34 1.24 -16.71 5.85
CA VAL A 34 0.31 -17.02 4.76
C VAL A 34 -0.01 -18.50 4.80
N SER A 35 -1.28 -18.86 4.96
CA SER A 35 -1.75 -20.26 4.93
C SER A 35 -2.38 -20.66 3.60
N ASP A 36 -2.99 -19.70 2.90
CA ASP A 36 -3.77 -19.91 1.68
C ASP A 36 -3.44 -18.87 0.61
N TRP A 37 -3.79 -19.16 -0.64
CA TRP A 37 -3.55 -18.29 -1.80
C TRP A 37 -4.54 -18.61 -2.91
N THR A 38 -4.77 -17.64 -3.81
CA THR A 38 -5.70 -17.82 -4.94
C THR A 38 -5.12 -17.30 -6.25
N PRO A 39 -5.48 -17.85 -7.42
CA PRO A 39 -5.01 -17.32 -8.70
C PRO A 39 -5.54 -15.90 -8.96
N TRP A 40 -4.66 -14.98 -9.34
CA TRP A 40 -5.01 -13.62 -9.75
C TRP A 40 -5.49 -13.62 -11.21
N THR A 41 -6.75 -13.99 -11.41
CA THR A 41 -7.34 -14.23 -12.74
C THR A 41 -7.41 -12.97 -13.64
N ASP A 42 -7.46 -11.79 -13.05
CA ASP A 42 -7.51 -10.51 -13.78
C ASP A 42 -6.14 -10.01 -14.25
N PHE A 43 -5.03 -10.55 -13.73
CA PHE A 43 -3.68 -10.16 -14.14
C PHE A 43 -3.33 -10.82 -15.49
N THR A 44 -3.85 -10.24 -16.57
CA THR A 44 -3.76 -10.80 -17.94
C THR A 44 -3.08 -9.84 -18.90
N PRO A 45 -2.44 -10.32 -19.98
CA PRO A 45 -1.79 -9.44 -20.94
C PRO A 45 -2.80 -8.51 -21.63
N ARG A 46 -4.05 -8.97 -21.80
CA ARG A 46 -5.15 -8.19 -22.34
C ARG A 46 -5.48 -6.99 -21.45
N ASN A 47 -5.73 -7.22 -20.16
CA ASN A 47 -6.11 -6.16 -19.23
C ASN A 47 -4.97 -5.15 -19.09
N LEU A 48 -3.73 -5.60 -18.87
CA LEU A 48 -2.58 -4.71 -18.72
C LEU A 48 -2.30 -3.89 -19.99
N THR A 49 -2.48 -4.48 -21.18
CA THR A 49 -2.32 -3.76 -22.45
C THR A 49 -3.42 -2.72 -22.64
N SER A 50 -4.66 -3.03 -22.25
CA SER A 50 -5.80 -2.10 -22.28
C SER A 50 -5.55 -0.89 -21.36
N MET A 51 -5.19 -1.15 -20.09
CA MET A 51 -4.95 -0.14 -19.07
C MET A 51 -3.86 0.88 -19.45
N TYR A 52 -2.78 0.40 -20.06
CA TYR A 52 -1.59 1.20 -20.36
C TYR A 52 -1.34 1.36 -21.87
N ALA A 53 -2.37 1.23 -22.70
CA ALA A 53 -2.26 1.27 -24.16
C ALA A 53 -1.53 2.51 -24.67
N GLN A 54 -1.81 3.69 -24.09
CA GLN A 54 -1.16 4.95 -24.46
C GLN A 54 0.36 4.88 -24.28
N VAL A 55 0.81 4.36 -23.13
CA VAL A 55 2.23 4.26 -22.78
C VAL A 55 2.90 3.16 -23.60
N LEU A 56 2.30 1.98 -23.64
CA LEU A 56 2.85 0.80 -24.30
C LEU A 56 3.05 0.99 -25.82
N ASN A 57 2.19 1.79 -26.46
CA ASN A 57 2.27 2.11 -27.88
C ASN A 57 3.17 3.32 -28.20
N ALA A 58 3.63 4.05 -27.19
CA ALA A 58 4.53 5.18 -27.39
C ALA A 58 5.86 4.72 -27.99
N ARG A 59 6.38 5.51 -28.93
CA ARG A 59 7.66 5.24 -29.60
C ARG A 59 8.82 5.60 -28.67
N TRP A 60 9.76 4.67 -28.50
CA TRP A 60 10.96 4.89 -27.70
C TRP A 60 12.15 5.13 -28.64
N ARG A 61 12.68 6.36 -28.60
CA ARG A 61 13.79 6.78 -29.45
C ARG A 61 15.09 6.06 -29.08
N ASP A 62 15.47 6.17 -27.81
CA ASP A 62 16.75 5.67 -27.30
C ASP A 62 16.49 4.70 -26.13
N PRO A 63 16.05 3.46 -26.41
CA PRO A 63 15.94 2.44 -25.36
C PRO A 63 17.33 2.06 -24.82
N PRO A 64 17.45 1.68 -23.54
CA PRO A 64 18.68 1.19 -22.95
C PRO A 64 19.27 0.07 -23.80
N SER A 65 20.54 0.23 -24.17
CA SER A 65 21.31 -0.84 -24.79
C SER A 65 21.76 -1.81 -23.70
N ILE A 66 21.28 -3.04 -23.76
CA ILE A 66 21.70 -4.11 -22.87
C ILE A 66 22.85 -4.85 -23.54
N ASP A 67 23.99 -4.92 -22.85
CA ASP A 67 25.15 -5.65 -23.36
C ASP A 67 24.84 -7.14 -23.55
N ILE A 68 25.55 -7.76 -24.49
CA ILE A 68 25.48 -9.21 -24.69
C ILE A 68 26.05 -9.88 -23.45
N ALA A 69 25.24 -10.68 -22.77
CA ALA A 69 25.66 -11.42 -21.59
C ALA A 69 26.79 -12.41 -21.92
N SER A 70 27.87 -12.37 -21.16
CA SER A 70 28.91 -13.40 -21.25
C SER A 70 28.39 -14.71 -20.63
N SER A 71 29.08 -15.82 -20.91
CA SER A 71 28.76 -17.11 -20.28
C SER A 71 28.89 -17.09 -18.75
N PHE A 72 29.65 -16.17 -18.16
CA PHE A 72 29.74 -16.00 -16.71
C PHE A 72 28.55 -15.22 -16.15
N ASP A 73 28.08 -14.22 -16.89
CA ASP A 73 26.91 -13.42 -16.48
C ASP A 73 25.61 -14.23 -16.42
N LEU A 74 25.55 -15.35 -17.15
CA LEU A 74 24.38 -16.23 -17.22
C LEU A 74 24.38 -17.31 -16.12
N GLN A 75 25.49 -17.51 -15.42
CA GLN A 75 25.61 -18.54 -14.38
C GLN A 75 25.05 -18.05 -13.06
N ILE A 76 23.89 -18.58 -12.68
CA ILE A 76 23.29 -18.36 -11.36
C ILE A 76 23.85 -19.41 -10.40
N ARG A 77 24.42 -18.94 -9.29
CA ARG A 77 25.06 -19.76 -8.25
C ARG A 77 24.36 -19.60 -6.90
N ASP A 78 23.87 -18.40 -6.64
CA ASP A 78 23.18 -17.99 -5.43
C ASP A 78 22.20 -16.83 -5.73
N GLU A 79 21.46 -16.38 -4.72
CA GLU A 79 20.50 -15.27 -4.84
C GLU A 79 21.21 -13.98 -5.28
N GLN A 80 22.43 -13.72 -4.80
CA GLN A 80 23.19 -12.54 -5.15
C GLN A 80 23.57 -12.50 -6.66
N SER A 81 23.97 -13.63 -7.24
CA SER A 81 24.25 -13.73 -8.67
C SER A 81 22.99 -13.52 -9.52
N MET A 82 21.82 -13.93 -9.01
CA MET A 82 20.54 -13.64 -9.63
C MET A 82 20.21 -12.15 -9.55
N ASP A 83 20.49 -11.50 -8.42
CA ASP A 83 20.27 -10.06 -8.28
C ASP A 83 21.10 -9.23 -9.26
N TYR A 84 22.38 -9.59 -9.41
CA TYR A 84 23.26 -8.97 -10.41
C TYR A 84 22.74 -9.18 -11.84
N PHE A 85 22.26 -10.38 -12.16
CA PHE A 85 21.66 -10.65 -13.46
C PHE A 85 20.44 -9.75 -13.71
N LEU A 86 19.52 -9.65 -12.74
CA LEU A 86 18.33 -8.84 -12.85
C LEU A 86 18.66 -7.36 -13.02
N ALA A 87 19.58 -6.83 -12.20
CA ALA A 87 20.06 -5.46 -12.28
C ALA A 87 20.72 -5.11 -13.61
N LYS A 88 21.42 -6.06 -14.23
CA LYS A 88 22.16 -5.84 -15.48
C LYS A 88 21.32 -6.05 -16.73
N TYR A 89 20.41 -7.02 -16.73
CA TYR A 89 19.74 -7.48 -17.96
C TYR A 89 18.23 -7.27 -18.00
N VAL A 90 17.58 -7.09 -16.84
CA VAL A 90 16.11 -6.97 -16.76
C VAL A 90 15.69 -5.56 -16.36
N TRP A 91 16.17 -5.08 -15.21
CA TRP A 91 15.79 -3.79 -14.63
C TRP A 91 16.10 -2.57 -15.49
N PRO A 92 17.19 -2.50 -16.29
CA PRO A 92 17.44 -1.30 -17.08
C PRO A 92 16.33 -1.05 -18.13
N SER A 93 15.80 -2.12 -18.74
CA SER A 93 14.66 -2.01 -19.66
C SER A 93 13.38 -1.56 -18.94
N VAL A 94 13.14 -2.07 -17.73
CA VAL A 94 11.97 -1.71 -16.91
C VAL A 94 12.07 -0.26 -16.45
N ASN A 95 13.18 0.13 -15.82
CA ASN A 95 13.41 1.48 -15.32
C ASN A 95 13.44 2.52 -16.44
N GLY A 96 14.05 2.19 -17.58
CA GLY A 96 13.99 3.05 -18.76
C GLY A 96 12.55 3.26 -19.24
N ALA A 97 11.72 2.20 -19.23
CA ALA A 97 10.32 2.30 -19.60
C ALA A 97 9.50 3.10 -18.59
N LEU A 98 9.80 2.96 -17.29
CA LEU A 98 9.17 3.76 -16.22
C LEU A 98 9.43 5.25 -16.42
N VAL A 99 10.67 5.65 -16.74
CA VAL A 99 11.01 7.06 -17.03
C VAL A 99 10.21 7.60 -18.23
N GLN A 100 10.03 6.80 -19.28
CA GLN A 100 9.19 7.21 -20.41
C GLN A 100 7.72 7.29 -20.00
N ALA A 101 7.25 6.33 -19.21
CA ALA A 101 5.87 6.25 -18.75
C ALA A 101 5.48 7.46 -17.89
N THR A 102 6.29 7.85 -16.91
CA THR A 102 5.99 9.00 -16.03
C THR A 102 5.86 10.29 -16.85
N SER A 103 6.67 10.47 -17.89
CA SER A 103 6.56 11.59 -18.82
C SER A 103 5.29 11.55 -19.67
N ILE A 104 4.88 10.37 -20.15
CA ILE A 104 3.69 10.21 -21.00
C ILE A 104 2.38 10.35 -20.20
N LEU A 105 2.40 9.89 -18.95
CA LEU A 105 1.27 9.95 -18.03
C LEU A 105 1.15 11.29 -17.32
N GLU A 106 2.06 12.23 -17.60
CA GLU A 106 2.07 13.58 -17.04
C GLU A 106 2.09 13.59 -15.50
N TRP A 107 2.79 12.62 -14.88
CA TRP A 107 2.97 12.55 -13.42
C TRP A 107 3.95 13.61 -12.86
N GLY A 108 4.06 14.76 -13.54
CA GLY A 108 4.89 15.89 -13.13
C GLY A 108 6.38 15.55 -13.06
N GLN A 109 7.00 15.83 -11.91
CA GLN A 109 8.42 15.59 -11.64
C GLN A 109 8.68 14.24 -10.95
N GLU A 110 7.65 13.40 -10.84
CA GLU A 110 7.79 12.09 -10.21
C GLU A 110 8.59 11.14 -11.12
N LEU A 111 9.63 10.57 -10.54
CA LEU A 111 10.51 9.58 -11.15
C LEU A 111 10.43 8.30 -10.32
N LEU A 112 10.02 7.24 -11.00
CA LEU A 112 9.94 5.90 -10.44
C LEU A 112 11.19 5.12 -10.77
N TYR A 113 11.66 4.35 -9.79
CA TYR A 113 12.83 3.50 -9.98
C TYR A 113 12.67 2.20 -9.19
N LEU A 114 12.77 1.06 -9.88
CA LEU A 114 12.89 -0.24 -9.24
C LEU A 114 14.36 -0.47 -8.92
N GLY A 115 14.70 -0.45 -7.63
CA GLY A 115 16.08 -0.50 -7.16
C GLY A 115 16.26 -1.42 -5.95
N PRO A 116 17.47 -1.44 -5.37
CA PRO A 116 17.76 -2.21 -4.17
C PRO A 116 16.80 -1.84 -3.05
N GLY A 117 16.18 -2.83 -2.40
CA GLY A 117 15.24 -2.57 -1.32
C GLY A 117 15.90 -1.97 -0.08
N SER A 118 17.23 -2.03 0.04
CA SER A 118 18.00 -1.30 1.07
C SER A 118 17.81 0.22 1.04
N TRP A 119 17.32 0.77 -0.06
CA TRP A 119 16.93 2.18 -0.18
C TRP A 119 15.60 2.49 0.52
N CYS A 120 14.80 1.47 0.82
CA CYS A 120 13.50 1.61 1.44
C CYS A 120 13.58 1.65 2.98
N GLN A 121 12.62 2.33 3.59
CA GLN A 121 12.38 2.24 5.03
C GLN A 121 11.89 0.84 5.45
N GLY A 122 12.02 0.51 6.74
CA GLY A 122 11.59 -0.77 7.33
C GLY A 122 12.70 -1.52 8.06
N THR A 123 12.30 -2.48 8.90
CA THR A 123 13.18 -3.38 9.65
C THR A 123 13.39 -4.67 8.86
N GLY A 124 14.53 -4.76 8.18
CA GLY A 124 14.84 -5.86 7.25
C GLY A 124 14.27 -5.57 5.85
N PRO A 125 14.98 -4.79 5.01
CA PRO A 125 14.47 -4.39 3.71
C PRO A 125 14.31 -5.60 2.77
N PRO A 126 13.36 -5.56 1.83
CA PRO A 126 13.31 -6.53 0.73
C PRO A 126 14.58 -6.46 -0.13
N ASP A 127 14.81 -7.46 -0.98
CA ASP A 127 15.88 -7.37 -1.99
C ASP A 127 15.63 -6.22 -2.97
N TRP A 128 14.37 -5.98 -3.32
CA TRP A 128 13.93 -4.96 -4.28
C TRP A 128 12.80 -4.09 -3.75
N GLY A 129 12.80 -2.83 -4.16
CA GLY A 129 11.71 -1.89 -3.88
C GLY A 129 11.52 -0.90 -5.03
N LEU A 130 10.26 -0.63 -5.37
CA LEU A 130 9.92 0.53 -6.19
C LEU A 130 9.90 1.78 -5.34
N VAL A 131 10.67 2.78 -5.74
CA VAL A 131 10.77 4.06 -5.04
C VAL A 131 10.36 5.22 -5.94
N SER A 132 9.97 6.32 -5.30
CA SER A 132 9.69 7.61 -5.94
C SER A 132 10.61 8.68 -5.37
N ASN A 133 11.18 9.52 -6.23
CA ASN A 133 11.98 10.67 -5.80
C ASN A 133 11.19 11.70 -4.96
N LEU A 134 9.85 11.68 -5.02
CA LEU A 134 8.99 12.58 -4.24
C LEU A 134 8.54 11.98 -2.90
N LYS A 135 8.77 10.68 -2.68
CA LYS A 135 8.34 9.96 -1.48
C LYS A 135 9.56 9.47 -0.70
N SER A 136 10.22 10.40 0.00
CA SER A 136 11.32 10.11 0.92
C SER A 136 10.93 10.35 2.38
N THR A 137 11.61 9.66 3.28
CA THR A 137 11.54 9.86 4.72
C THR A 137 12.55 10.93 5.15
N SER A 138 12.40 11.43 6.39
CA SER A 138 13.37 12.36 7.00
C SER A 138 14.77 11.76 7.17
N GLU A 139 14.90 10.43 7.13
CA GLU A 139 16.16 9.69 7.30
C GLU A 139 16.90 9.44 5.97
N GLY A 140 16.41 10.00 4.86
CA GLY A 140 17.02 9.82 3.53
C GLY A 140 16.74 8.47 2.89
N LYS A 141 15.81 7.68 3.45
CA LYS A 141 15.26 6.48 2.83
C LYS A 141 14.02 6.81 2.01
N PHE A 142 13.61 5.91 1.14
CA PHE A 142 12.39 6.05 0.35
C PHE A 142 11.24 5.22 0.94
N TRP A 143 10.02 5.64 0.66
CA TRP A 143 8.85 4.80 0.86
C TRP A 143 8.87 3.68 -0.19
N ASN A 144 8.69 2.44 0.26
CA ASN A 144 8.54 1.32 -0.64
C ASN A 144 7.13 1.32 -1.23
N LEU A 145 7.01 1.35 -2.55
CA LEU A 145 5.72 1.29 -3.24
C LEU A 145 5.39 -0.11 -3.75
N LEU A 146 6.41 -0.97 -3.88
CA LEU A 146 6.27 -2.33 -4.38
C LEU A 146 7.46 -3.16 -3.87
N PRO A 147 7.32 -3.89 -2.75
CA PRO A 147 8.34 -4.82 -2.29
C PRO A 147 8.49 -6.00 -3.24
N GLY A 148 9.72 -6.50 -3.38
CA GLY A 148 9.94 -7.80 -3.97
C GLY A 148 11.23 -8.47 -3.53
N ASP A 149 11.25 -9.79 -3.68
CA ASP A 149 12.34 -10.64 -3.20
C ASP A 149 12.84 -11.58 -4.28
N THR A 150 14.14 -11.85 -4.25
CA THR A 150 14.77 -12.84 -5.13
C THR A 150 14.82 -14.19 -4.42
N LYS A 151 14.42 -15.24 -5.12
CA LYS A 151 14.57 -16.63 -4.69
C LYS A 151 15.19 -17.45 -5.82
N LEU A 152 15.59 -18.68 -5.53
CA LEU A 152 16.08 -19.62 -6.54
C LEU A 152 15.09 -20.75 -6.72
N SER A 153 14.85 -21.15 -7.96
CA SER A 153 13.88 -22.18 -8.33
C SER A 153 14.16 -23.54 -7.68
N VAL A 154 15.43 -23.82 -7.36
CA VAL A 154 15.83 -25.04 -6.63
C VAL A 154 15.34 -25.08 -5.18
N LYS A 155 15.10 -23.90 -4.57
CA LYS A 155 14.61 -23.76 -3.19
C LYS A 155 13.11 -23.48 -3.14
N TRP A 156 12.59 -22.77 -4.14
CA TRP A 156 11.20 -22.32 -4.19
C TRP A 156 10.73 -22.21 -5.63
N TYR A 157 9.66 -22.92 -5.99
CA TYR A 157 9.13 -22.90 -7.35
C TYR A 157 7.59 -22.95 -7.37
N PRO A 158 6.93 -22.37 -8.40
CA PRO A 158 5.48 -22.22 -8.43
C PRO A 158 4.65 -23.49 -8.24
N ALA A 159 5.11 -24.63 -8.74
CA ALA A 159 4.37 -25.89 -8.60
C ALA A 159 4.27 -26.39 -7.16
N MET A 160 5.11 -25.91 -6.23
CA MET A 160 4.97 -26.17 -4.79
C MET A 160 3.59 -25.73 -4.25
N SER A 161 2.99 -24.69 -4.85
CA SER A 161 1.65 -24.18 -4.50
C SER A 161 0.52 -25.18 -4.77
N LEU A 162 0.75 -26.19 -5.61
CA LEU A 162 -0.23 -27.21 -5.97
C LEU A 162 0.18 -28.60 -5.47
N SER A 163 1.28 -28.71 -4.73
CA SER A 163 1.81 -29.99 -4.27
C SER A 163 0.89 -30.63 -3.24
N GLU A 164 0.73 -31.95 -3.30
CA GLU A 164 0.07 -32.72 -2.24
C GLU A 164 0.97 -32.88 -1.02
N ASN A 165 2.28 -32.65 -1.16
CA ASN A 165 3.23 -32.69 -0.07
C ASN A 165 3.11 -31.42 0.79
N GLN A 166 2.66 -31.58 2.03
CA GLN A 166 2.51 -30.48 2.99
C GLN A 166 3.82 -29.73 3.24
N SER A 167 4.97 -30.40 3.23
CA SER A 167 6.27 -29.74 3.42
C SER A 167 6.64 -28.85 2.24
N GLU A 168 6.32 -29.26 1.00
CA GLU A 168 6.54 -28.41 -0.18
C GLU A 168 5.57 -27.24 -0.20
N ARG A 169 4.29 -27.46 0.11
CA ARG A 169 3.31 -26.39 0.28
C ARG A 169 3.71 -25.42 1.39
N TYR A 170 4.29 -25.90 2.49
CA TYR A 170 4.82 -25.04 3.54
C TYR A 170 6.03 -24.23 3.05
N GLN A 171 6.94 -24.82 2.27
CA GLN A 171 8.04 -24.05 1.65
C GLN A 171 7.51 -22.97 0.70
N TRP A 172 6.40 -23.21 0.00
CA TRP A 172 5.74 -22.20 -0.83
C TRP A 172 5.34 -20.97 -0.01
N THR A 173 4.85 -21.14 1.21
CA THR A 173 4.32 -20.02 2.01
C THR A 173 5.39 -19.11 2.60
N LEU A 174 6.65 -19.57 2.74
CA LEU A 174 7.68 -18.80 3.42
C LEU A 174 8.00 -17.47 2.68
N PRO A 175 8.31 -17.46 1.37
CA PRO A 175 8.54 -16.20 0.66
C PRO A 175 7.28 -15.34 0.50
N LEU A 176 6.09 -15.97 0.44
CA LEU A 176 4.82 -15.24 0.43
C LEU A 176 4.62 -14.49 1.75
N SER A 177 4.88 -15.13 2.88
CA SER A 177 4.83 -14.54 4.22
C SER A 177 5.82 -13.37 4.34
N GLN A 178 7.04 -13.57 3.84
CA GLN A 178 8.08 -12.54 3.84
C GLN A 178 7.65 -11.28 3.07
N VAL A 179 7.19 -11.43 1.82
CA VAL A 179 6.74 -10.27 1.01
C VAL A 179 5.45 -9.66 1.56
N SER A 180 4.56 -10.46 2.14
CA SER A 180 3.35 -9.96 2.82
C SER A 180 3.72 -9.06 3.99
N THR A 181 4.73 -9.43 4.80
CA THR A 181 5.23 -8.55 5.86
C THR A 181 5.76 -7.23 5.33
N TYR A 182 6.54 -7.24 4.25
CA TYR A 182 7.02 -6.00 3.63
C TYR A 182 5.87 -5.14 3.11
N ALA A 183 4.86 -5.77 2.51
CA ALA A 183 3.69 -5.10 1.99
C ALA A 183 2.86 -4.47 3.12
N ALA A 184 2.67 -5.16 4.25
CA ALA A 184 1.99 -4.62 5.42
C ALA A 184 2.75 -3.43 6.03
N GLN A 185 4.07 -3.55 6.21
CA GLN A 185 4.92 -2.47 6.73
C GLN A 185 4.94 -1.21 5.85
N SER A 186 4.69 -1.38 4.55
CA SER A 186 4.72 -0.30 3.57
C SER A 186 3.33 0.07 3.04
N GLU A 187 2.27 -0.50 3.63
CA GLU A 187 0.87 -0.37 3.20
C GLU A 187 0.64 -0.64 1.71
N CYS A 188 1.45 -1.50 1.10
CA CYS A 188 1.43 -1.79 -0.33
C CYS A 188 0.39 -2.85 -0.68
N ARG A 189 -0.38 -2.60 -1.74
CA ARG A 189 -1.34 -3.54 -2.32
C ARG A 189 -0.68 -4.69 -3.08
N TYR A 190 0.53 -4.48 -3.56
CA TYR A 190 1.19 -5.40 -4.48
C TYR A 190 2.57 -5.80 -3.97
N GLY A 191 3.04 -6.96 -4.42
CA GLY A 191 4.40 -7.44 -4.19
C GLY A 191 4.83 -8.40 -5.28
N PHE A 192 6.09 -8.80 -5.30
CA PHE A 192 6.56 -9.82 -6.23
C PHE A 192 7.68 -10.70 -5.68
N LEU A 193 7.80 -11.90 -6.26
CA LEU A 193 8.90 -12.83 -6.05
C LEU A 193 9.48 -13.17 -7.41
N ILE A 194 10.80 -13.16 -7.54
CA ILE A 194 11.46 -13.49 -8.81
C ILE A 194 12.50 -14.58 -8.62
N THR A 195 12.50 -15.52 -9.56
CA THR A 195 13.43 -16.66 -9.61
C THR A 195 14.06 -16.78 -10.98
N ASP A 196 15.05 -17.67 -11.10
CA ASP A 196 15.67 -18.02 -12.38
C ASP A 196 14.68 -18.68 -13.38
N GLN A 197 13.49 -19.11 -12.93
CA GLN A 197 12.49 -19.75 -13.80
C GLN A 197 11.18 -18.98 -13.97
N ALA A 198 10.80 -18.14 -13.00
CA ALA A 198 9.53 -17.43 -13.03
C ALA A 198 9.54 -16.16 -12.18
N LEU A 199 8.70 -15.21 -12.58
CA LEU A 199 8.20 -14.12 -11.75
C LEU A 199 6.82 -14.52 -11.20
N VAL A 200 6.60 -14.29 -9.91
CA VAL A 200 5.30 -14.42 -9.25
C VAL A 200 4.90 -13.05 -8.73
N VAL A 201 3.79 -12.51 -9.23
CA VAL A 201 3.24 -11.23 -8.76
C VAL A 201 2.12 -11.49 -7.77
N LEU A 202 1.98 -10.62 -6.77
CA LEU A 202 1.06 -10.77 -5.65
C LEU A 202 0.15 -9.55 -5.54
N ARG A 203 -1.11 -9.78 -5.17
CA ARG A 203 -2.06 -8.75 -4.72
C ARG A 203 -2.57 -9.11 -3.32
N PHE A 204 -2.46 -8.16 -2.40
CA PHE A 204 -2.87 -8.28 -1.00
C PHE A 204 -4.18 -7.54 -0.76
N THR A 205 -5.02 -8.08 0.13
CA THR A 205 -6.28 -7.48 0.55
C THR A 205 -6.38 -7.59 2.06
N LYS A 206 -6.68 -6.50 2.76
CA LYS A 206 -6.89 -6.50 4.21
C LYS A 206 -8.13 -7.32 4.57
N GLU A 207 -8.00 -8.21 5.54
CA GLU A 207 -9.16 -8.85 6.15
C GLU A 207 -9.95 -7.80 6.97
N ARG A 208 -11.29 -7.89 6.93
CA ARG A 208 -12.13 -7.07 7.78
C ARG A 208 -12.22 -7.72 9.15
N ILE A 209 -11.37 -7.28 10.08
CA ILE A 209 -11.53 -7.65 11.48
C ILE A 209 -12.82 -6.99 11.95
N GLY A 210 -13.85 -7.78 12.28
CA GLY A 210 -15.12 -7.25 12.79
C GLY A 210 -14.90 -6.43 14.07
N GLU A 211 -15.77 -5.46 14.33
CA GLU A 211 -15.75 -4.69 15.58
C GLU A 211 -15.71 -5.67 16.76
N GLY A 212 -14.60 -5.67 17.51
CA GLY A 212 -14.43 -6.58 18.63
C GLY A 212 -15.59 -6.41 19.61
N LEU A 213 -16.03 -7.51 20.25
CA LEU A 213 -17.12 -7.55 21.24
C LEU A 213 -16.95 -6.56 22.43
N ALA A 214 -15.79 -5.91 22.55
CA ALA A 214 -15.48 -4.86 23.51
C ALA A 214 -15.89 -3.44 23.05
N ALA A 215 -16.13 -3.20 21.76
CA ALA A 215 -16.53 -1.88 21.23
C ALA A 215 -17.87 -1.40 21.81
N THR A 216 -18.75 -2.33 22.19
CA THR A 216 -20.05 -2.04 22.84
C THR A 216 -19.99 -2.07 24.37
N ARG A 217 -18.82 -2.33 24.97
CA ARG A 217 -18.69 -2.32 26.44
C ARG A 217 -18.42 -0.90 26.94
N PRO A 218 -19.24 -0.38 27.88
CA PRO A 218 -18.96 0.90 28.53
C PRO A 218 -17.58 0.85 29.18
N SER A 219 -16.72 1.80 28.83
CA SER A 219 -15.40 1.94 29.45
C SER A 219 -15.58 2.19 30.95
N ARG A 220 -15.00 1.32 31.78
CA ARG A 220 -15.15 1.40 33.23
C ARG A 220 -14.32 2.58 33.70
N THR A 221 -14.97 3.70 34.01
CA THR A 221 -14.31 4.87 34.62
C THR A 221 -13.77 4.45 35.99
N VAL A 222 -12.47 4.14 36.05
CA VAL A 222 -11.79 3.95 37.33
C VAL A 222 -11.59 5.34 37.92
N LEU A 223 -12.54 5.76 38.76
CA LEU A 223 -12.32 6.87 39.67
C LEU A 223 -11.04 6.57 40.47
N PRO A 224 -10.05 7.46 40.52
CA PRO A 224 -8.89 7.29 41.39
C PRO A 224 -9.37 7.39 42.84
N GLN A 225 -9.72 6.24 43.43
CA GLN A 225 -9.96 6.16 44.87
C GLN A 225 -8.63 6.34 45.58
N THR A 226 -8.48 7.51 46.19
CA THR A 226 -7.44 7.81 47.17
C THR A 226 -7.45 6.76 48.27
N HIS A 227 -6.37 5.96 48.38
CA HIS A 227 -6.20 4.98 49.44
C HIS A 227 -6.26 5.65 50.83
N GLN A 228 -7.38 5.53 51.53
CA GLN A 228 -7.43 5.69 52.99
C GLN A 228 -6.87 4.41 53.62
N ARG A 229 -5.70 4.51 54.26
CA ARG A 229 -5.16 3.43 55.10
C ARG A 229 -5.98 3.34 56.38
N ILE A 230 -6.69 2.24 56.56
CA ILE A 230 -7.15 1.80 57.88
C ILE A 230 -6.23 0.65 58.30
N VAL A 231 -5.55 0.86 59.42
CA VAL A 231 -4.61 -0.08 60.05
C VAL A 231 -5.36 -0.83 61.14
N SER A 232 -5.32 -2.17 61.11
CA SER A 232 -5.48 -3.01 62.31
C SER A 232 -4.98 -4.45 62.07
N ASN A 233 -3.79 -4.69 62.64
CA ASN A 233 -3.22 -5.87 63.32
C ASN A 233 -3.39 -7.32 62.80
N GLU A 234 -2.22 -7.93 62.54
CA GLU A 234 -1.78 -9.33 62.76
C GLU A 234 -2.56 -10.45 62.03
N THR A 235 -2.01 -11.17 61.06
CA THR A 235 -0.87 -12.10 61.22
C THR A 235 -0.17 -12.36 59.88
N ASP A 236 1.14 -12.55 59.98
CA ASP A 236 2.16 -12.78 58.96
C ASP A 236 1.98 -14.09 58.17
N VAL A 237 1.90 -13.98 56.84
CA VAL A 237 2.42 -14.95 55.86
C VAL A 237 2.76 -14.18 54.57
N SER A 238 3.83 -13.40 54.66
CA SER A 238 4.52 -12.89 53.47
C SER A 238 5.29 -14.03 52.78
N SER A 239 5.45 -13.89 51.46
CA SER A 239 6.42 -14.59 50.58
C SER A 239 5.98 -15.75 49.66
N LEU A 240 4.81 -15.70 48.99
CA LEU A 240 4.59 -16.65 47.87
C LEU A 240 3.81 -16.19 46.62
N MET A 241 3.45 -14.91 46.43
CA MET A 241 2.71 -14.50 45.21
C MET A 241 3.09 -13.14 44.60
N ASP A 242 4.35 -12.69 44.78
CA ASP A 242 4.92 -11.60 43.97
C ASP A 242 5.44 -12.13 42.62
N SER A 243 4.52 -12.67 41.82
CA SER A 243 4.74 -12.89 40.39
C SER A 243 3.41 -13.20 39.73
N MET A 244 2.62 -12.18 39.40
CA MET A 244 1.72 -12.13 38.22
C MET A 244 1.14 -10.71 38.12
N SER A 245 1.96 -9.76 37.65
CA SER A 245 1.40 -8.57 37.02
C SER A 245 0.89 -8.97 35.64
N LEU A 246 -0.33 -9.55 35.60
CA LEU A 246 -1.09 -9.70 34.36
C LEU A 246 -1.67 -8.33 34.01
N GLY A 247 -0.79 -7.46 33.51
CA GLY A 247 -1.15 -6.15 33.01
C GLY A 247 -1.91 -6.25 31.69
N SER A 248 -3.24 -6.24 31.80
CA SER A 248 -4.14 -5.51 30.88
C SER A 248 -3.95 -5.74 29.36
N PHE A 249 -4.20 -6.96 28.88
CA PHE A 249 -4.37 -7.29 27.44
C PHE A 249 -5.71 -6.81 26.83
N GLY A 250 -6.31 -5.71 27.29
CA GLY A 250 -7.72 -5.43 27.01
C GLY A 250 -8.12 -4.02 26.62
N ALA A 251 -7.20 -3.07 26.52
CA ALA A 251 -7.57 -1.69 26.20
C ALA A 251 -6.40 -0.94 25.56
N GLN A 252 -6.07 -1.31 24.31
CA GLN A 252 -5.47 -0.33 23.40
C GLN A 252 -6.56 0.09 22.42
N SER A 253 -6.82 1.40 22.40
CA SER A 253 -7.65 2.08 21.41
C SER A 253 -7.08 1.74 20.04
N TYR A 254 -7.88 1.13 19.17
CA TYR A 254 -7.51 0.89 17.77
C TYR A 254 -7.38 2.24 17.09
N ASP A 255 -6.14 2.68 16.91
CA ASP A 255 -5.80 3.76 16.01
C ASP A 255 -5.21 3.09 14.76
N ASP A 256 -5.92 3.19 13.63
CA ASP A 256 -5.57 2.55 12.34
C ASP A 256 -4.26 3.13 11.74
N HIS A 257 -3.66 4.11 12.42
CA HIS A 257 -2.44 4.82 12.01
C HIS A 257 -1.21 4.58 12.90
N ASP A 258 -1.26 3.69 13.89
CA ASP A 258 -0.04 3.41 14.65
C ASP A 258 0.89 2.49 13.85
N ILE A 259 2.12 2.94 13.62
CA ILE A 259 3.20 2.22 12.89
C ILE A 259 3.61 0.93 13.61
N THR A 260 3.17 0.76 14.86
CA THR A 260 3.23 -0.51 15.62
C THR A 260 2.20 -1.56 15.14
N GLY A 261 1.25 -1.18 14.28
CA GLY A 261 0.13 -1.98 13.78
C GLY A 261 0.42 -2.91 12.61
N ALA A 262 1.63 -2.93 12.03
CA ALA A 262 1.98 -3.91 10.99
C ALA A 262 1.84 -5.37 11.49
N ALA A 263 1.93 -5.60 12.80
CA ALA A 263 1.66 -6.90 13.44
C ALA A 263 0.16 -7.24 13.57
N ASN A 264 -0.74 -6.26 13.38
CA ASN A 264 -2.20 -6.41 13.49
C ASN A 264 -2.89 -6.40 12.11
N VAL A 265 -2.15 -6.22 11.02
CA VAL A 265 -2.71 -6.29 9.66
C VAL A 265 -2.84 -7.77 9.29
N GLU A 266 -4.07 -8.27 9.30
CA GLU A 266 -4.41 -9.59 8.77
C GLU A 266 -4.81 -9.45 7.30
N PHE A 267 -4.22 -10.27 6.43
CA PHE A 267 -4.56 -10.30 5.00
C PHE A 267 -5.45 -11.50 4.68
N LEU A 268 -6.41 -11.28 3.80
CA LEU A 268 -7.05 -12.37 3.08
C LEU A 268 -6.01 -13.15 2.25
N PRO A 269 -6.29 -14.41 1.86
CA PRO A 269 -5.41 -15.21 1.02
C PRO A 269 -4.90 -14.41 -0.20
N PRO A 270 -3.59 -14.16 -0.33
CA PRO A 270 -3.06 -13.36 -1.42
C PRO A 270 -3.39 -13.97 -2.78
N GLU A 271 -3.68 -13.08 -3.73
CA GLU A 271 -3.85 -13.46 -5.12
C GLU A 271 -2.50 -13.46 -5.82
N TYR A 272 -2.23 -14.47 -6.65
CA TYR A 272 -0.95 -14.58 -7.36
C TYR A 272 -1.08 -14.93 -8.85
N ALA A 273 -0.18 -14.42 -9.67
CA ALA A 273 -0.01 -14.85 -11.06
C ALA A 273 1.45 -15.22 -11.34
N VAL A 274 1.65 -16.29 -12.12
CA VAL A 274 2.98 -16.85 -12.43
C VAL A 274 3.33 -16.56 -13.88
N ILE A 275 4.50 -15.96 -14.09
CA ILE A 275 5.02 -15.55 -15.38
C ILE A 275 6.36 -16.25 -15.63
N PRO A 276 6.45 -17.17 -16.61
CA PRO A 276 7.71 -17.85 -16.91
C PRO A 276 8.81 -16.86 -17.33
N MET A 277 10.04 -17.07 -16.84
CA MET A 277 11.21 -16.28 -17.22
C MET A 277 11.50 -16.35 -18.72
N SER A 278 11.12 -17.45 -19.37
CA SER A 278 11.28 -17.69 -20.81
C SER A 278 10.20 -17.05 -21.69
N ALA A 279 9.17 -16.44 -21.11
CA ALA A 279 8.06 -15.83 -21.83
C ALA A 279 8.53 -14.66 -22.70
N ARG A 280 7.97 -14.57 -23.92
CA ARG A 280 8.35 -13.58 -24.94
C ARG A 280 7.20 -13.26 -25.87
N GLY A 281 7.19 -12.04 -26.40
CA GLY A 281 6.17 -11.57 -27.33
C GLY A 281 5.11 -10.71 -26.65
N LYS A 282 4.36 -9.95 -27.48
CA LYS A 282 3.42 -8.92 -27.02
C LYS A 282 2.08 -9.47 -26.54
N ASP A 283 1.72 -10.67 -26.98
CA ASP A 283 0.44 -11.29 -26.64
C ASP A 283 0.53 -12.12 -25.35
N THR A 284 1.68 -12.07 -24.66
CA THR A 284 1.96 -12.85 -23.45
C THR A 284 2.53 -11.95 -22.37
N LEU A 285 2.32 -12.33 -21.12
CA LEU A 285 3.01 -11.71 -19.99
C LEU A 285 4.48 -12.12 -20.03
N THR A 286 5.37 -11.16 -20.29
CA THR A 286 6.82 -11.33 -20.07
C THR A 286 7.18 -10.77 -18.70
N VAL A 287 8.34 -11.17 -18.14
CA VAL A 287 8.80 -10.64 -16.84
C VAL A 287 8.89 -9.12 -16.85
N LYS A 288 9.55 -8.54 -17.87
CA LYS A 288 9.71 -7.08 -18.02
C LYS A 288 8.38 -6.36 -18.18
N PHE A 289 7.46 -6.90 -18.98
CA PHE A 289 6.14 -6.30 -19.17
C PHE A 289 5.31 -6.33 -17.89
N SER A 290 5.29 -7.48 -17.21
CA SER A 290 4.50 -7.69 -16.00
C SER A 290 4.97 -6.81 -14.86
N ILE A 291 6.29 -6.76 -14.61
CA ILE A 291 6.84 -5.93 -13.53
C ILE A 291 6.66 -4.43 -13.83
N PHE A 292 6.82 -4.01 -15.09
CA PHE A 292 6.58 -2.63 -15.49
C PHE A 292 5.14 -2.20 -15.19
N CYS A 293 4.16 -3.01 -15.57
CA CYS A 293 2.76 -2.73 -15.26
C CYS A 293 2.48 -2.78 -13.75
N LEU A 294 3.06 -3.73 -13.03
CA LEU A 294 2.93 -3.82 -11.56
C LEU A 294 3.47 -2.55 -10.89
N CYS A 295 4.60 -2.01 -11.35
CA CYS A 295 5.14 -0.76 -10.86
C CYS A 295 4.20 0.43 -11.13
N LEU A 296 3.61 0.52 -12.33
CA LEU A 296 2.63 1.58 -12.62
C LEU A 296 1.35 1.45 -11.79
N MET A 297 0.91 0.23 -11.48
CA MET A 297 -0.25 0.00 -10.61
C MET A 297 0.04 0.37 -9.15
N ALA A 298 1.25 0.07 -8.68
CA ALA A 298 1.72 0.47 -7.35
C ALA A 298 1.85 1.99 -7.21
N ALA A 299 2.35 2.69 -8.23
CA ALA A 299 2.56 4.13 -8.17
C ALA A 299 1.31 4.97 -8.51
N GLY A 300 0.40 4.44 -9.33
CA GLY A 300 -0.73 5.17 -9.95
C GLY A 300 -1.84 5.64 -9.01
N GLY A 301 -1.60 5.79 -7.71
CA GLY A 301 -2.54 6.39 -6.75
C GLY A 301 -3.53 5.42 -6.09
N CYS A 302 -3.69 4.19 -6.58
CA CYS A 302 -4.50 3.13 -5.97
C CYS A 302 -3.65 1.89 -5.62
N GLY A 303 -2.41 2.15 -5.20
CA GLY A 303 -1.40 1.14 -4.83
C GLY A 303 -1.39 0.77 -3.35
N ASN A 304 -2.23 1.40 -2.52
CA ASN A 304 -2.34 1.08 -1.10
C ASN A 304 -3.25 -0.12 -0.88
N VAL A 305 -2.94 -0.90 0.15
CA VAL A 305 -3.75 -2.07 0.52
C VAL A 305 -5.08 -1.63 1.15
N ASP A 306 -6.16 -2.30 0.78
CA ASP A 306 -7.54 -2.02 1.20
C ASP A 306 -8.31 -3.34 1.41
N HIS A 307 -9.55 -3.27 1.90
CA HIS A 307 -10.42 -4.40 2.19
C HIS A 307 -11.13 -5.00 0.97
N GLY A 308 -10.94 -4.41 -0.21
CA GLY A 308 -11.52 -4.90 -1.45
C GLY A 308 -11.22 -3.96 -2.60
N TYR A 309 -11.31 -4.49 -3.82
CA TYR A 309 -10.96 -3.72 -5.01
C TYR A 309 -11.93 -3.96 -6.17
N PRO A 310 -12.16 -2.94 -7.02
CA PRO A 310 -12.79 -3.14 -8.31
C PRO A 310 -12.04 -4.13 -9.20
N PRO A 311 -12.69 -4.68 -10.26
CA PRO A 311 -12.01 -5.45 -11.30
C PRO A 311 -10.83 -4.67 -11.88
N LEU A 312 -9.76 -5.37 -12.28
CA LEU A 312 -8.47 -4.74 -12.57
C LEU A 312 -8.55 -3.68 -13.69
N ASP A 313 -9.21 -4.01 -14.81
CA ASP A 313 -9.48 -3.10 -15.94
C ASP A 313 -10.94 -2.62 -15.89
N SER A 314 -11.20 -1.72 -14.94
CA SER A 314 -12.52 -1.12 -14.73
C SER A 314 -12.43 0.37 -14.53
N TRP A 315 -13.55 1.04 -14.82
CA TRP A 315 -13.66 2.49 -14.80
C TRP A 315 -14.79 2.90 -13.85
N ARG A 316 -14.58 4.00 -13.14
CA ARG A 316 -15.63 4.70 -12.40
C ARG A 316 -15.95 6.02 -13.07
N ARG A 317 -17.21 6.42 -12.97
CA ARG A 317 -17.64 7.75 -13.38
C ARG A 317 -17.36 8.73 -12.23
N VAL A 318 -16.80 9.90 -12.55
CA VAL A 318 -16.53 10.93 -11.54
C VAL A 318 -17.48 12.12 -11.69
N ASP A 319 -17.84 12.47 -12.92
CA ASP A 319 -18.78 13.56 -13.20
C ASP A 319 -19.54 13.37 -14.53
N ARG A 320 -20.16 14.44 -15.04
CA ARG A 320 -20.85 14.43 -16.34
C ARG A 320 -19.88 14.40 -17.53
N GLN A 321 -18.57 14.54 -17.33
CA GLN A 321 -17.59 14.85 -18.39
C GLN A 321 -16.36 13.92 -18.41
N GLY A 322 -16.22 12.98 -17.48
CA GLY A 322 -15.09 12.07 -17.46
C GLY A 322 -15.26 10.79 -16.65
N PHE A 323 -14.31 9.89 -16.93
CA PHE A 323 -14.15 8.58 -16.31
C PHE A 323 -12.73 8.48 -15.73
N ILE A 324 -12.58 7.80 -14.62
CA ILE A 324 -11.28 7.46 -14.05
C ILE A 324 -11.14 5.96 -13.98
N HIS A 325 -10.00 5.44 -14.43
CA HIS A 325 -9.68 4.04 -14.33
C HIS A 325 -9.39 3.65 -12.87
N ASN A 326 -10.00 2.57 -12.37
CA ASN A 326 -9.96 2.21 -10.94
C ASN A 326 -8.58 1.80 -10.42
N THR A 327 -7.74 1.16 -11.24
CA THR A 327 -6.40 0.74 -10.82
C THR A 327 -5.31 1.76 -11.15
N SER A 328 -5.22 2.21 -12.40
CA SER A 328 -4.18 3.14 -12.86
C SER A 328 -4.44 4.63 -12.57
N ASN A 329 -5.66 4.97 -12.10
CA ASN A 329 -6.13 6.33 -11.87
C ASN A 329 -6.04 7.26 -13.08
N LEU A 330 -5.95 6.69 -14.29
CA LEU A 330 -5.91 7.46 -15.54
C LEU A 330 -7.29 8.00 -15.89
N GLY A 331 -7.34 9.27 -16.27
CA GLY A 331 -8.56 9.95 -16.70
C GLY A 331 -8.85 9.77 -18.19
N ALA A 332 -10.12 9.59 -18.53
CA ALA A 332 -10.60 9.57 -19.91
C ALA A 332 -11.88 10.43 -20.04
N LYS A 333 -11.97 11.21 -21.13
CA LYS A 333 -13.19 12.01 -21.42
C LYS A 333 -14.37 11.14 -21.89
N MET A 334 -14.07 10.03 -22.54
CA MET A 334 -15.05 9.05 -23.01
C MET A 334 -14.63 7.67 -22.53
N LEU A 335 -15.61 6.85 -22.19
CA LEU A 335 -15.36 5.47 -21.81
C LEU A 335 -14.75 4.70 -22.99
N PRO A 336 -13.61 4.00 -22.80
CA PRO A 336 -13.03 3.17 -23.85
C PRO A 336 -13.99 2.08 -24.35
N ASN A 337 -13.80 1.64 -25.59
CA ASN A 337 -14.61 0.57 -26.15
C ASN A 337 -14.44 -0.72 -25.34
N ASN A 338 -15.55 -1.35 -24.94
CA ASN A 338 -15.60 -2.54 -24.09
C ASN A 338 -15.05 -2.35 -22.65
N ALA A 339 -14.88 -1.12 -22.18
CA ALA A 339 -14.50 -0.89 -20.79
C ALA A 339 -15.63 -1.31 -19.84
N VAL A 340 -15.23 -1.94 -18.74
CA VAL A 340 -16.14 -2.33 -17.66
C VAL A 340 -16.38 -1.12 -16.77
N LEU A 341 -17.62 -0.64 -16.69
CA LEU A 341 -18.00 0.35 -15.69
C LEU A 341 -18.24 -0.37 -14.37
N TYR A 342 -17.47 0.00 -13.36
CA TYR A 342 -17.64 -0.46 -11.99
C TYR A 342 -17.70 0.78 -11.11
N GLU A 343 -18.92 1.19 -10.81
CA GLU A 343 -19.15 2.15 -9.74
C GLU A 343 -18.95 1.39 -8.45
N ILE A 344 -18.00 1.84 -7.63
CA ILE A 344 -17.98 1.42 -6.24
C ILE A 344 -19.33 1.89 -5.73
N GLN A 345 -20.25 0.93 -5.51
CA GLN A 345 -21.29 1.16 -4.54
C GLN A 345 -20.48 1.48 -3.30
N GLU A 346 -20.39 2.77 -2.94
CA GLU A 346 -20.46 3.09 -1.55
C GLU A 346 -21.62 2.21 -1.10
N TYR A 347 -21.29 1.09 -0.44
CA TYR A 347 -22.19 0.61 0.57
C TYR A 347 -22.52 1.90 1.27
N GLY A 348 -23.78 2.31 1.15
CA GLY A 348 -24.29 3.22 2.11
C GLY A 348 -23.74 2.65 3.41
N HIS A 349 -22.95 3.45 4.10
CA HIS A 349 -23.54 3.89 5.33
C HIS A 349 -25.03 4.09 5.02
N GLU A 350 -25.82 3.02 5.25
CA GLU A 350 -26.98 3.21 6.08
C GLU A 350 -26.50 4.26 7.07
N ASP A 351 -27.19 5.39 7.09
CA ASP A 351 -27.11 6.36 8.15
C ASP A 351 -27.40 5.68 9.51
N VAL A 352 -26.69 4.62 9.89
CA VAL A 352 -25.86 4.67 11.08
C VAL A 352 -24.95 5.90 10.90
N ARG A 353 -25.57 7.06 11.12
CA ARG A 353 -24.98 8.06 11.99
C ARG A 353 -24.42 7.27 13.16
N SER A 354 -23.15 6.89 13.07
CA SER A 354 -22.33 7.01 14.24
C SER A 354 -22.48 8.49 14.58
N GLU A 355 -23.27 8.75 15.61
CA GLU A 355 -23.19 10.00 16.34
C GLU A 355 -21.77 10.06 16.91
N VAL A 356 -20.76 10.27 16.04
CA VAL A 356 -19.62 11.06 16.43
C VAL A 356 -20.25 12.41 16.63
N GLN A 357 -20.60 12.66 17.88
CA GLN A 357 -21.15 13.91 18.33
C GLN A 357 -20.14 14.98 17.88
N ASP A 358 -20.44 15.66 16.78
CA ASP A 358 -19.67 16.81 16.35
C ASP A 358 -19.93 17.89 17.40
N ASP A 359 -19.14 17.87 18.46
CA ASP A 359 -19.23 18.79 19.59
C ASP A 359 -18.91 20.24 19.16
N ARG A 360 -18.57 20.46 17.87
CA ARG A 360 -18.35 21.79 17.30
C ARG A 360 -19.70 22.47 17.07
N VAL A 361 -19.81 23.69 17.58
CA VAL A 361 -20.97 24.55 17.34
C VAL A 361 -20.87 25.16 15.95
N HIS A 362 -21.77 24.75 15.06
CA HIS A 362 -21.88 25.32 13.72
C HIS A 362 -22.39 26.77 13.77
N VAL A 363 -21.63 27.70 13.20
CA VAL A 363 -21.92 29.13 13.22
C VAL A 363 -21.80 29.75 11.84
N SER A 364 -22.58 30.80 11.57
CA SER A 364 -22.40 31.63 10.38
C SER A 364 -21.44 32.78 10.70
N ALA A 365 -20.17 32.62 10.33
CA ALA A 365 -19.17 33.67 10.53
C ALA A 365 -19.12 34.68 9.36
N ARG A 366 -18.83 35.95 9.67
CA ARG A 366 -18.64 37.01 8.68
C ARG A 366 -17.57 38.01 9.08
N TYR A 367 -16.93 38.63 8.10
CA TYR A 367 -16.04 39.77 8.35
C TYR A 367 -16.85 40.97 8.83
N CYS A 368 -16.37 41.69 9.85
CA CYS A 368 -17.00 42.93 10.32
C CYS A 368 -16.09 44.16 10.22
N LYS A 369 -14.76 43.97 10.32
CA LYS A 369 -13.72 44.99 10.11
C LYS A 369 -12.47 44.32 9.53
N LYS A 370 -11.48 45.11 9.11
CA LYS A 370 -10.15 44.61 8.74
C LYS A 370 -9.64 43.73 9.89
N ASP A 371 -9.43 42.45 9.59
CA ASP A 371 -8.91 41.41 10.50
C ASP A 371 -9.85 40.92 11.61
N LYS A 372 -11.15 41.22 11.55
CA LYS A 372 -12.14 40.74 12.54
C LYS A 372 -13.28 39.93 11.93
N VAL A 373 -13.58 38.82 12.60
CA VAL A 373 -14.66 37.89 12.28
C VAL A 373 -15.70 37.95 13.39
N GLU A 374 -16.97 38.07 13.03
CA GLU A 374 -18.08 37.97 13.97
C GLU A 374 -19.02 36.83 13.63
N PHE A 375 -19.58 36.22 14.67
CA PHE A 375 -20.58 35.17 14.59
C PHE A 375 -21.49 35.24 15.81
N LYS A 376 -22.62 34.52 15.79
CA LYS A 376 -23.48 34.36 16.96
C LYS A 376 -23.23 33.00 17.59
N ASN A 377 -23.09 32.95 18.90
CA ASN A 377 -23.10 31.68 19.62
C ASN A 377 -24.53 31.12 19.71
N GLU A 378 -24.64 29.94 20.31
CA GLU A 378 -25.89 29.23 20.60
C GLU A 378 -26.92 30.05 21.40
N ASP A 379 -26.47 30.99 22.23
CA ASP A 379 -27.35 31.91 22.99
C ASP A 379 -27.75 33.15 22.19
N GLY A 380 -27.37 33.24 20.91
CA GLY A 380 -27.63 34.38 20.04
C GLY A 380 -26.74 35.61 20.33
N LYS A 381 -25.76 35.50 21.23
CA LYS A 381 -24.80 36.56 21.55
C LYS A 381 -23.77 36.69 20.42
N VAL A 382 -23.54 37.93 19.99
CA VAL A 382 -22.53 38.22 18.98
C VAL A 382 -21.14 38.14 19.61
N ILE A 383 -20.29 37.30 19.06
CA ILE A 383 -18.88 37.15 19.41
C ILE A 383 -18.06 37.76 18.27
N THR A 384 -17.01 38.51 18.63
CA THR A 384 -16.04 39.06 17.67
C THR A 384 -14.64 38.56 17.99
N THR A 385 -13.95 38.02 16.99
CA THR A 385 -12.64 37.39 17.09
C THR A 385 -11.70 37.94 16.01
N LEU A 386 -10.40 37.70 16.16
CA LEU A 386 -9.45 37.96 15.08
C LEU A 386 -9.50 36.83 14.06
N ILE A 387 -9.34 37.16 12.77
CA ILE A 387 -9.29 36.13 11.72
C ILE A 387 -8.13 35.15 11.94
N SER A 388 -7.01 35.62 12.50
CA SER A 388 -5.84 34.79 12.82
C SER A 388 -6.09 33.75 13.93
N SER A 389 -7.23 33.81 14.61
CA SER A 389 -7.65 32.81 15.59
C SER A 389 -8.45 31.66 14.97
N TRP A 390 -8.79 31.74 13.69
CA TRP A 390 -9.48 30.68 12.96
C TRP A 390 -8.45 29.83 12.20
N VAL A 391 -8.50 28.51 12.42
CA VAL A 391 -7.67 27.52 11.74
C VAL A 391 -8.45 26.99 10.54
N GLN A 392 -7.84 27.02 9.36
CA GLN A 392 -8.42 26.42 8.17
C GLN A 392 -8.28 24.90 8.23
N VAL A 393 -9.37 24.18 7.98
CA VAL A 393 -9.45 22.73 7.88
C VAL A 393 -10.04 22.35 6.52
N ASP A 394 -10.02 21.07 6.15
CA ASP A 394 -10.39 20.60 4.80
C ASP A 394 -11.81 21.03 4.36
N ASP A 395 -12.74 21.19 5.31
CA ASP A 395 -14.15 21.52 5.10
C ASP A 395 -14.57 22.92 5.60
N GLY A 396 -13.65 23.75 6.10
CA GLY A 396 -14.00 25.09 6.57
C GLY A 396 -12.99 25.74 7.52
N PHE A 397 -13.51 26.41 8.54
CA PHE A 397 -12.73 27.14 9.53
C PHE A 397 -13.19 26.79 10.95
N VAL A 398 -12.23 26.56 11.83
CA VAL A 398 -12.44 26.22 13.24
C VAL A 398 -11.90 27.32 14.15
N PHE A 399 -12.66 27.70 15.16
CA PHE A 399 -12.24 28.61 16.22
C PHE A 399 -12.47 27.97 17.59
N GLU A 400 -11.40 27.73 18.34
CA GLU A 400 -11.48 27.25 19.71
C GLU A 400 -11.57 28.41 20.69
N SER A 401 -12.69 28.50 21.42
CA SER A 401 -12.86 29.50 22.47
C SER A 401 -12.57 28.92 23.84
N LYS A 402 -11.43 29.31 24.42
CA LYS A 402 -11.14 29.04 25.85
C LYS A 402 -12.11 29.73 26.81
N VAL A 403 -12.72 30.85 26.37
CA VAL A 403 -13.66 31.63 27.19
C VAL A 403 -15.01 30.92 27.31
N TYR A 404 -15.48 30.32 26.22
CA TYR A 404 -16.76 29.61 26.19
C TYR A 404 -16.60 28.10 26.34
N GLY A 405 -15.37 27.58 26.41
CA GLY A 405 -15.07 26.15 26.51
C GLY A 405 -15.60 25.35 25.32
N LYS A 406 -15.66 25.97 24.14
CA LYS A 406 -16.33 25.44 22.95
C LYS A 406 -15.52 25.66 21.69
N THR A 407 -15.72 24.76 20.75
CA THR A 407 -15.16 24.84 19.40
C THR A 407 -16.25 25.27 18.43
N TYR A 408 -16.00 26.33 17.67
CA TYR A 408 -16.93 26.86 16.69
C TYR A 408 -16.46 26.52 15.28
N PHE A 409 -17.38 26.11 14.41
CA PHE A 409 -17.10 25.74 13.03
C PHE A 409 -17.93 26.56 12.04
N THR A 410 -17.34 26.94 10.91
CA THR A 410 -18.04 27.59 9.80
C THR A 410 -17.44 27.10 8.48
N GLU A 411 -18.27 26.66 7.53
CA GLU A 411 -17.81 26.24 6.19
C GLU A 411 -17.06 27.36 5.45
N LYS A 412 -17.49 28.61 5.67
CA LYS A 412 -16.89 29.80 5.05
C LYS A 412 -17.12 31.05 5.87
N ILE A 413 -16.16 31.97 5.84
CA ILE A 413 -16.30 33.30 6.44
C ILE A 413 -16.79 34.28 5.37
N LYS A 414 -18.04 34.74 5.51
CA LYS A 414 -18.70 35.57 4.50
C LYS A 414 -18.22 37.03 4.59
N ALA A 415 -18.22 37.75 3.47
CA ALA A 415 -17.99 39.20 3.47
C ALA A 415 -19.07 39.94 4.28
N ALA A 416 -18.71 41.09 4.87
CA ALA A 416 -19.67 41.98 5.52
C ALA A 416 -20.79 42.36 4.55
N LYS A 417 -22.06 42.26 4.97
CA LYS A 417 -23.14 42.91 4.23
C LYS A 417 -22.93 44.43 4.37
N LYS A 418 -22.76 45.12 3.25
CA LYS A 418 -22.69 46.59 3.18
C LYS A 418 -23.95 47.22 3.74
#